data_AF-A0A7S4DUW7-F1
#
_entry.id   AF-A0A7S4DUW7-F1
#
_cell.length_a   1.000
_cell.length_b   1.000
_cell.length_c   1.000
_cell.angle_alpha   90.00
_cell.angle_beta   90.00
_cell.angle_gamma   90.00
#
_symmetry.space_group_name_H-M   'P 1'
#
loop_
_entity.id
_entity.type
_entity.pdbx_description
1 polymer ?
#
loop_
_entity_poly.entity_id
_entity_poly.type
_entity_poly.pdbx_seq_one_letter_code
_entity_poly.pdbx_strand_id
1 'polypeptide(L)'
;MIACCPGGVGPVSVAALMGNVWDCARARRSQTTTDQSRDYTPLGASDTLRELSSLSAGWTISGDLSVSAVAEEKDSDAKEKRSALKRSVRLGSWGEAKAILGTIVNRSNEIDHHPTRVELEHHCTEGVELTLEISTHALDGRLSESDFGLARDIDAILPKPDPPTFSMSSVWYDLPDDKIAKFPSPRGESKLLLIDDNGKSLQDLHFGSIVSEIPRDAHLIVNDSRVFDARLWGSPVRNPAGASEPSTKERPSEPTEVMLLNEEGAVLSGVDPSLDTCAHSQKWRAMIRAPVEIGDQLELRGGVRATVVELFSAWEEEGEGLGVEAAIRFTVEGDEAEKKTLTFRSLIEQQGETPIPPYLRRPASSQDTEDYQTVYAGTAGSVAAPTAGLHFTPEIMDALEKKGVKITRFTLHVSAGTFRPVASECISQHPMHKERFSVHASALREVAESMKNGRPVICVGTTSARVA
;
A
#
# COMPACT_ATOMS: atom_id res chain seq x y z
N MET A 1 36.29 1.23 14.59
CA MET A 1 35.24 1.71 15.50
C MET A 1 35.67 3.10 15.97
N ILE A 2 34.86 4.12 15.68
CA ILE A 2 35.06 5.50 16.15
C ILE A 2 33.92 5.73 17.15
N ALA A 3 34.24 6.20 18.36
CA ALA A 3 33.25 6.50 19.39
C ALA A 3 33.47 7.93 19.89
N CYS A 4 32.46 8.78 19.75
CA CYS A 4 32.45 10.14 20.30
C CYS A 4 31.44 10.18 21.45
N CYS A 5 31.89 10.61 22.64
CA CYS A 5 31.04 10.77 23.82
C CYS A 5 31.12 12.21 24.33
N PRO A 6 29.98 12.90 24.54
CA PRO A 6 29.96 14.09 25.38
C PRO A 6 30.26 13.71 26.84
N GLY A 7 30.79 14.67 27.62
CA GLY A 7 31.23 14.46 28.99
C GLY A 7 30.12 13.89 29.89
N GLY A 8 30.22 12.61 30.23
CA GLY A 8 29.26 11.91 31.08
C GLY A 8 29.38 10.39 31.08
N VAL A 9 29.90 9.79 30.01
CA VAL A 9 30.18 8.34 29.93
C VAL A 9 31.62 8.08 30.38
N GLY A 10 31.80 7.56 31.59
CA GLY A 10 33.13 7.31 32.17
C GLY A 10 33.94 6.23 31.41
N PRO A 11 35.28 6.23 31.50
CA PRO A 11 36.18 5.29 30.80
C PRO A 11 35.86 3.81 31.02
N VAL A 12 35.24 3.49 32.16
CA VAL A 12 34.84 2.13 32.56
C VAL A 12 33.74 1.57 31.65
N SER A 13 32.80 2.42 31.20
CA SER A 13 31.70 2.00 30.32
C SER A 13 32.19 1.65 28.91
N VAL A 14 33.20 2.37 28.41
CA VAL A 14 33.86 2.10 27.13
C VAL A 14 34.69 0.82 27.22
N ALA A 15 35.44 0.63 28.32
CA ALA A 15 36.22 -0.59 28.56
C ALA A 15 35.34 -1.85 28.65
N ALA A 16 34.17 -1.76 29.31
CA ALA A 16 33.22 -2.86 29.39
C ALA A 16 32.54 -3.18 28.04
N LEU A 17 32.39 -2.20 27.15
CA LEU A 17 31.88 -2.42 25.79
C LEU A 17 32.93 -3.11 24.91
N MET A 18 34.20 -2.78 25.10
CA MET A 18 35.33 -3.25 24.30
C MET A 18 35.94 -4.56 24.80
N GLY A 19 35.55 -5.05 25.99
CA GLY A 19 36.05 -6.31 26.55
C GLY A 19 35.85 -7.49 25.59
N ASN A 20 34.65 -7.63 25.03
CA ASN A 20 34.34 -8.70 24.08
C ASN A 20 35.14 -8.58 22.77
N VAL A 21 35.37 -7.36 22.28
CA VAL A 21 36.19 -7.11 21.07
C VAL A 21 37.65 -7.51 21.32
N TRP A 22 38.16 -7.19 22.51
CA TRP A 22 39.51 -7.55 22.94
C TRP A 22 39.68 -9.06 23.12
N ASP A 23 38.69 -9.73 23.69
CA ASP A 23 38.68 -11.18 23.88
C ASP A 23 38.56 -11.94 22.55
N CYS A 24 37.72 -11.47 21.62
CA CYS A 24 37.65 -12.00 20.25
C CYS A 24 38.96 -11.79 19.47
N ALA A 25 39.60 -10.62 19.59
CA ALA A 25 40.89 -10.35 18.96
C ALA A 25 42.01 -11.25 19.54
N ARG A 26 41.96 -11.58 20.84
CA ARG A 26 42.84 -12.56 21.47
C ARG A 26 42.59 -13.98 20.97
N ALA A 27 41.32 -14.39 20.88
CA ALA A 27 40.94 -15.73 20.40
C ALA A 27 41.39 -15.97 18.95
N ARG A 28 41.27 -14.96 18.06
CA ARG A 28 41.77 -15.02 16.68
C ARG A 28 43.31 -15.10 16.58
N ARG A 29 44.07 -14.50 17.51
CA ARG A 29 45.53 -14.65 17.54
C ARG A 29 46.00 -16.03 18.00
N SER A 30 45.19 -16.75 18.79
CA SER A 30 45.50 -18.12 19.25
C SER A 30 45.12 -19.21 18.25
N GLN A 31 44.32 -18.89 17.23
CA GLN A 31 43.95 -19.82 16.16
C GLN A 31 44.78 -19.54 14.91
N THR A 32 45.92 -20.22 14.78
CA THR A 32 46.55 -20.48 13.48
C THR A 32 45.70 -21.49 12.74
N THR A 33 44.55 -21.06 12.23
CA THR A 33 43.73 -21.85 11.31
C THR A 33 43.83 -21.24 9.94
N THR A 34 44.37 -22.05 9.03
CA THR A 34 44.21 -21.98 7.57
C THR A 34 42.93 -21.26 7.18
N ASP A 35 43.10 -20.08 6.56
CA ASP A 35 42.05 -19.33 5.88
C ASP A 35 41.49 -20.22 4.76
N GLN A 36 40.46 -20.99 5.08
CA GLN A 36 39.64 -21.61 4.05
C GLN A 36 38.93 -20.45 3.37
N SER A 37 39.33 -20.17 2.12
CA SER A 37 38.70 -19.19 1.26
C SER A 37 37.18 -19.40 1.25
N ARG A 38 36.46 -18.63 2.06
CA ARG A 38 35.01 -18.48 1.87
C ARG A 38 34.83 -17.84 0.50
N ASP A 39 34.23 -18.59 -0.40
CA ASP A 39 33.99 -18.16 -1.77
C ASP A 39 32.83 -17.16 -1.75
N TYR A 40 33.15 -15.89 -1.52
CA TYR A 40 32.15 -14.83 -1.54
C TYR A 40 31.78 -14.57 -3.00
N THR A 41 30.55 -14.92 -3.38
CA THR A 41 30.05 -14.58 -4.72
C THR A 41 29.39 -13.21 -4.66
N PRO A 42 29.86 -12.22 -5.45
CA PRO A 42 29.24 -10.90 -5.48
C PRO A 42 27.88 -10.97 -6.19
N LEU A 43 26.88 -10.30 -5.62
CA LEU A 43 25.56 -10.22 -6.24
C LEU A 43 25.57 -9.31 -7.47
N GLY A 44 24.66 -9.60 -8.42
CA GLY A 44 24.34 -8.69 -9.52
C GLY A 44 23.48 -7.51 -9.04
N ALA A 45 23.40 -6.46 -9.85
CA ALA A 45 22.63 -5.26 -9.50
C ALA A 45 21.13 -5.55 -9.26
N SER A 46 20.50 -6.39 -10.09
CA SER A 46 19.10 -6.78 -9.94
C SER A 46 18.85 -7.58 -8.66
N ASP A 47 19.75 -8.52 -8.33
CA ASP A 47 19.63 -9.30 -7.09
C ASP A 47 19.87 -8.41 -5.87
N THR A 48 20.82 -7.47 -5.94
CA THR A 48 21.12 -6.51 -4.87
C THR A 48 19.90 -5.63 -4.55
N LEU A 49 19.19 -5.15 -5.58
CA LEU A 49 17.95 -4.38 -5.40
C LEU A 49 16.81 -5.24 -4.83
N ARG A 50 16.69 -6.49 -5.28
CA ARG A 50 15.71 -7.45 -4.75
C ARG A 50 15.97 -7.73 -3.26
N GLU A 51 17.21 -8.03 -2.89
CA GLU A 51 17.59 -8.28 -1.50
C GLU A 51 17.43 -7.02 -0.64
N LEU A 52 17.76 -5.83 -1.14
CA LEU A 52 17.51 -4.57 -0.42
C LEU A 52 16.02 -4.35 -0.17
N SER A 53 15.16 -4.65 -1.15
CA SER A 53 13.70 -4.52 -1.00
C SER A 53 13.09 -5.51 0.01
N SER A 54 13.85 -6.55 0.41
CA SER A 54 13.42 -7.53 1.42
C SER A 54 13.70 -7.10 2.86
N LEU A 55 14.54 -6.07 3.07
CA LEU A 55 14.86 -5.51 4.38
C LEU A 55 13.80 -4.49 4.82
N SER A 56 13.67 -4.26 6.13
CA SER A 56 12.77 -3.20 6.62
C SER A 56 13.22 -1.79 6.19
N ALA A 57 12.30 -0.83 6.24
CA ALA A 57 12.57 0.55 5.88
C ALA A 57 13.74 1.14 6.71
N GLY A 58 14.67 1.84 6.04
CA GLY A 58 15.81 2.51 6.68
C GLY A 58 17.19 1.93 6.32
N TRP A 59 17.26 0.79 5.63
CA TRP A 59 18.49 0.32 5.00
C TRP A 59 18.74 1.06 3.68
N THR A 60 19.99 1.46 3.46
CA THR A 60 20.43 2.13 2.23
C THR A 60 21.72 1.50 1.74
N ILE A 61 22.05 1.69 0.46
CA ILE A 61 23.36 1.35 -0.08
C ILE A 61 24.13 2.65 -0.23
N SER A 62 25.25 2.79 0.47
CA SER A 62 26.19 3.88 0.24
C SER A 62 27.14 3.48 -0.89
N GLY A 63 26.98 4.03 -2.10
CA GLY A 63 27.79 3.72 -3.30
C GLY A 63 27.05 3.97 -4.62
N ASP A 64 27.78 4.07 -5.75
CA ASP A 64 27.20 4.22 -7.10
C ASP A 64 26.79 2.85 -7.67
N LEU A 65 25.49 2.58 -7.86
CA LEU A 65 24.98 1.35 -8.48
C LEU A 65 25.09 1.34 -10.02
N SER A 66 25.71 2.36 -10.62
CA SER A 66 25.56 2.72 -12.03
C SER A 66 26.59 2.11 -13.01
N VAL A 67 27.54 1.29 -12.56
CA VAL A 67 28.56 0.71 -13.48
C VAL A 67 28.81 -0.78 -13.16
N SER A 68 28.00 -1.67 -13.71
CA SER A 68 28.40 -3.08 -13.91
C SER A 68 27.94 -3.64 -15.26
N ALA A 69 27.95 -2.81 -16.29
CA ALA A 69 27.93 -3.26 -17.67
C ALA A 69 28.94 -2.44 -18.47
N VAL A 70 30.02 -3.11 -18.89
CA VAL A 70 31.04 -2.64 -19.84
C VAL A 70 32.08 -1.67 -19.27
N ALA A 71 33.26 -2.19 -18.92
CA ALA A 71 34.55 -1.51 -19.14
C ALA A 71 35.71 -2.51 -18.97
N GLU A 72 36.17 -3.09 -20.07
CA GLU A 72 37.60 -3.29 -20.26
C GLU A 72 38.19 -1.89 -20.46
N GLU A 73 38.93 -1.35 -19.48
CA GLU A 73 40.13 -0.53 -19.75
C GLU A 73 40.83 -0.15 -18.45
N LYS A 74 42.16 -0.18 -18.53
CA LYS A 74 43.09 0.20 -17.48
C LYS A 74 43.07 1.72 -17.33
N ASP A 75 42.62 2.22 -16.19
CA ASP A 75 43.00 3.55 -15.74
C ASP A 75 43.30 3.53 -14.23
N SER A 76 44.52 3.90 -13.87
CA SER A 76 45.16 3.58 -12.58
C SER A 76 45.08 4.71 -11.54
N ASP A 77 44.05 5.55 -11.56
CA ASP A 77 43.92 6.68 -10.61
C ASP A 77 42.48 7.03 -10.18
N ALA A 78 41.52 6.10 -10.28
CA ALA A 78 40.20 6.28 -9.67
C ALA A 78 40.19 5.74 -8.23
N LYS A 79 39.99 6.60 -7.23
CA LYS A 79 39.62 6.17 -5.86
C LYS A 79 38.40 5.25 -5.93
N GLU A 80 38.62 3.95 -5.77
CA GLU A 80 37.61 2.89 -5.82
C GLU A 80 36.43 3.22 -4.88
N LYS A 81 35.27 3.48 -5.46
CA LYS A 81 34.02 3.74 -4.72
C LYS A 81 33.46 2.41 -4.23
N ARG A 82 33.51 2.18 -2.91
CA ARG A 82 33.04 0.94 -2.26
C ARG A 82 31.56 1.01 -1.90
N SER A 83 30.77 0.00 -2.28
CA SER A 83 29.37 -0.12 -1.86
C SER A 83 29.25 -0.81 -0.50
N ALA A 84 28.45 -0.25 0.40
CA ALA A 84 28.14 -0.84 1.71
C ALA A 84 26.66 -0.69 2.05
N LEU A 85 26.09 -1.66 2.76
CA LEU A 85 24.77 -1.53 3.37
C LEU A 85 24.89 -0.66 4.61
N LYS A 86 24.10 0.39 4.69
CA LYS A 86 24.09 1.35 5.80
C LYS A 86 22.72 1.42 6.45
N ARG A 87 22.70 1.43 7.78
CA ARG A 87 21.50 1.72 8.58
C ARG A 87 21.84 2.55 9.81
N SER A 88 21.01 3.54 10.09
CA SER A 88 21.07 4.38 11.29
C SER A 88 19.75 4.25 12.06
N VAL A 89 19.84 4.12 13.38
CA VAL A 89 18.68 4.00 14.28
C VAL A 89 18.93 4.77 15.57
N ARG A 90 17.87 5.38 16.11
CA ARG A 90 17.91 6.10 17.38
C ARG A 90 17.34 5.21 18.49
N LEU A 91 18.10 5.07 19.57
CA LEU A 91 17.79 4.23 20.72
C LEU A 91 17.56 5.11 21.95
N GLY A 92 16.65 4.70 22.83
CA GLY A 92 16.19 5.50 23.97
C GLY A 92 17.25 5.67 25.07
N SER A 93 18.24 4.78 25.15
CA SER A 93 19.30 4.89 26.16
C SER A 93 20.62 4.19 25.78
N TRP A 94 21.69 4.53 26.50
CA TRP A 94 22.97 3.82 26.41
C TRP A 94 22.88 2.34 26.82
N GLY A 95 22.02 2.02 27.80
CA GLY A 95 21.80 0.64 28.25
C GLY A 95 21.19 -0.23 27.16
N GLU A 96 20.20 0.32 26.45
CA GLU A 96 19.57 -0.30 25.28
C GLU A 96 20.56 -0.48 24.13
N ALA A 97 21.33 0.56 23.79
CA ALA A 97 22.37 0.49 22.78
C ALA A 97 23.41 -0.61 23.06
N LYS A 98 23.83 -0.76 24.32
CA LYS A 98 24.76 -1.81 24.73
C LYS A 98 24.15 -3.21 24.58
N ALA A 99 22.88 -3.40 24.96
CA ALA A 99 22.21 -4.69 24.84
C ALA A 99 22.07 -5.12 23.37
N ILE A 100 21.60 -4.20 22.51
CA ILE A 100 21.45 -4.42 21.08
C ILE A 100 22.80 -4.76 20.42
N LEU A 101 23.85 -3.98 20.72
CA LEU A 101 25.18 -4.25 20.19
C LEU A 101 25.73 -5.60 20.65
N GLY A 102 25.48 -6.00 21.90
CA GLY A 102 25.85 -7.33 22.39
C GLY A 102 25.22 -8.45 21.56
N THR A 103 23.92 -8.32 21.24
CA THR A 103 23.22 -9.28 20.40
C THR A 103 23.76 -9.30 18.96
N ILE A 104 24.03 -8.13 18.37
CA ILE A 104 24.63 -8.04 17.04
C ILE A 104 26.00 -8.74 17.01
N VAL A 105 26.85 -8.48 18.00
CA VAL A 105 28.18 -9.12 18.09
C VAL A 105 28.08 -10.63 18.21
N ASN A 106 27.18 -11.13 19.07
CA ASN A 106 26.97 -12.57 19.22
C ASN A 106 26.54 -13.20 17.90
N ARG A 107 25.58 -12.56 17.21
CA ARG A 107 25.08 -13.05 15.93
C ARG A 107 26.15 -13.00 14.83
N SER A 108 26.90 -11.92 14.74
CA SER A 108 28.04 -11.79 13.84
C SER A 108 29.10 -12.87 14.07
N ASN A 109 29.32 -13.27 15.33
CA ASN A 109 30.23 -14.38 15.65
C ASN A 109 29.67 -15.74 15.21
N GLU A 110 28.35 -15.98 15.32
CA GLU A 110 27.72 -17.23 14.87
C GLU A 110 27.86 -17.45 13.36
N ILE A 111 27.70 -16.39 12.57
CA ILE A 111 27.78 -16.46 11.10
C ILE A 111 29.18 -16.14 10.57
N ASP A 112 30.10 -15.73 11.45
CA ASP A 112 31.45 -15.24 11.15
C ASP A 112 31.43 -14.18 10.02
N HIS A 113 30.52 -13.22 10.17
CA HIS A 113 30.39 -12.05 9.31
C HIS A 113 30.05 -10.84 10.19
N HIS A 114 30.86 -9.79 10.11
CA HIS A 114 30.79 -8.65 11.05
C HIS A 114 30.49 -7.34 10.29
N PRO A 115 29.78 -6.38 10.92
CA PRO A 115 29.68 -5.04 10.36
C PRO A 115 31.07 -4.44 10.20
N THR A 116 31.32 -3.80 9.04
CA THR A 116 32.59 -3.15 8.75
C THR A 116 32.74 -1.82 9.49
N ARG A 117 31.62 -1.17 9.79
CA ARG A 117 31.58 0.01 10.65
C ARG A 117 30.44 -0.09 11.65
N VAL A 118 30.75 0.29 12.89
CA VAL A 118 29.79 0.55 13.95
C VAL A 118 30.17 1.90 14.54
N GLU A 119 29.22 2.81 14.58
CA GLU A 119 29.35 4.16 15.11
C GLU A 119 28.20 4.43 16.09
N LEU A 120 28.56 4.99 17.23
CA LEU A 120 27.64 5.35 18.30
C LEU A 120 27.83 6.82 18.61
N GLU A 121 26.75 7.60 18.49
CA GLU A 121 26.72 8.99 18.91
C GLU A 121 25.72 9.13 20.06
N HIS A 122 26.22 9.54 21.23
CA HIS A 122 25.36 9.72 22.40
C HIS A 122 24.89 11.18 22.50
N HIS A 123 23.57 11.37 22.47
CA HIS A 123 22.92 12.66 22.70
C HIS A 123 22.29 12.66 24.10
N CYS A 124 22.78 13.53 25.00
CA CYS A 124 22.42 13.49 26.42
C CYS A 124 20.91 13.60 26.71
N THR A 125 20.12 14.17 25.80
CA THR A 125 18.66 14.33 25.91
C THR A 125 17.87 13.52 24.88
N GLU A 126 18.51 13.04 23.81
CA GLU A 126 17.84 12.40 22.67
C GLU A 126 18.19 10.91 22.51
N GLY A 127 19.01 10.36 23.42
CA GLY A 127 19.36 8.94 23.45
C GLY A 127 20.69 8.64 22.76
N VAL A 128 20.73 7.57 21.96
CA VAL A 128 21.94 7.12 21.26
C VAL A 128 21.61 6.83 19.81
N GLU A 129 22.33 7.45 18.88
CA GLU A 129 22.29 7.09 17.47
C GLU A 129 23.31 5.98 17.20
N LEU A 130 22.83 4.84 16.70
CA LEU A 130 23.63 3.71 16.26
C LEU A 130 23.62 3.66 14.73
N THR A 131 24.80 3.80 14.13
CA THR A 131 25.01 3.64 12.68
C THR A 131 25.86 2.40 12.40
N LEU A 132 25.38 1.57 11.48
CA LEU A 132 26.00 0.33 11.04
C LEU A 132 26.31 0.41 9.56
N GLU A 133 27.51 -0.02 9.16
CA GLU A 133 27.86 -0.31 7.77
C GLU A 133 28.30 -1.77 7.64
N ILE A 134 27.83 -2.45 6.60
CA ILE A 134 28.12 -3.85 6.30
C ILE A 134 28.61 -3.96 4.86
N SER A 135 29.75 -4.62 4.69
CA SER A 135 30.32 -4.91 3.38
C SER A 135 31.33 -6.04 3.48
N THR A 136 31.41 -6.90 2.47
CA THR A 136 32.43 -7.95 2.44
C THR A 136 33.77 -7.36 2.00
N HIS A 137 34.77 -7.33 2.90
CA HIS A 137 36.10 -6.77 2.62
C HIS A 137 36.80 -7.43 1.41
N ALA A 138 36.55 -8.72 1.17
CA ALA A 138 37.15 -9.48 0.07
C ALA A 138 36.56 -9.15 -1.33
N LEU A 139 35.45 -8.40 -1.39
CA LEU A 139 34.70 -8.16 -2.63
C LEU A 139 34.83 -6.74 -3.20
N ASP A 140 35.80 -5.97 -2.70
CA ASP A 140 36.19 -4.66 -3.21
C ASP A 140 35.00 -3.74 -3.57
N GLY A 141 34.04 -3.64 -2.65
CA GLY A 141 32.87 -2.77 -2.80
C GLY A 141 31.66 -3.40 -3.49
N ARG A 142 31.65 -4.72 -3.73
CA ARG A 142 30.45 -5.47 -4.15
C ARG A 142 29.82 -6.19 -2.94
N LEU A 143 28.50 -6.15 -2.86
CA LEU A 143 27.74 -6.81 -1.78
C LEU A 143 27.55 -8.30 -2.07
N SER A 144 27.64 -9.13 -1.02
CA SER A 144 27.40 -10.57 -1.08
C SER A 144 26.07 -10.95 -0.41
N GLU A 145 25.64 -12.19 -0.61
CA GLU A 145 24.53 -12.77 0.17
C GLU A 145 24.82 -12.77 1.67
N SER A 146 26.09 -12.89 2.09
CA SER A 146 26.47 -12.79 3.51
C SER A 146 26.24 -11.40 4.09
N ASP A 147 26.44 -10.33 3.29
CA ASP A 147 26.13 -8.96 3.70
C ASP A 147 24.63 -8.79 3.97
N PHE A 148 23.78 -9.27 3.06
CA PHE A 148 22.33 -9.24 3.23
C PHE A 148 21.82 -10.21 4.30
N GLY A 149 22.48 -11.35 4.51
CA GLY A 149 22.21 -12.28 5.61
C GLY A 149 22.39 -11.62 6.96
N LEU A 150 23.54 -10.97 7.19
CA LEU A 150 23.80 -10.21 8.41
C LEU A 150 22.84 -9.03 8.55
N ALA A 151 22.54 -8.32 7.45
CA ALA A 151 21.59 -7.22 7.48
C ALA A 151 20.19 -7.67 7.92
N ARG A 152 19.69 -8.82 7.44
CA ARG A 152 18.39 -9.40 7.86
C ARG A 152 18.39 -9.80 9.34
N ASP A 153 19.48 -10.39 9.81
CA ASP A 153 19.61 -10.75 11.23
C ASP A 153 19.62 -9.51 12.12
N ILE A 154 20.35 -8.46 11.72
CA ILE A 154 20.35 -7.15 12.40
C ILE A 154 18.95 -6.51 12.31
N ASP A 155 18.27 -6.67 11.18
CA ASP A 155 16.91 -6.15 10.96
C ASP A 155 15.89 -6.70 11.96
N ALA A 156 16.06 -7.96 12.35
CA ALA A 156 15.23 -8.60 13.38
C ALA A 156 15.56 -8.14 14.81
N ILE A 157 16.79 -7.64 15.04
CA ILE A 157 17.27 -7.21 16.36
C ILE A 157 16.94 -5.73 16.63
N LEU A 158 17.06 -4.88 15.61
CA LEU A 158 16.86 -3.44 15.76
C LEU A 158 15.37 -3.11 16.00
N PRO A 159 15.07 -2.10 16.85
CA PRO A 159 13.71 -1.62 16.95
C PRO A 159 13.26 -1.15 15.56
N LYS A 160 12.12 -1.67 15.13
CA LYS A 160 11.48 -1.18 13.91
C LYS A 160 11.12 0.29 14.18
N PRO A 161 11.27 1.20 13.20
CA PRO A 161 10.77 2.55 13.37
C PRO A 161 9.33 2.46 13.83
N ASP A 162 9.02 3.04 15.00
CA ASP A 162 7.64 3.13 15.44
C ASP A 162 6.87 3.79 14.30
N PRO A 163 5.81 3.15 13.77
CA PRO A 163 4.98 3.85 12.82
C PRO A 163 4.47 5.10 13.54
N PRO A 164 4.43 6.27 12.89
CA PRO A 164 4.05 7.49 13.57
C PRO A 164 2.72 7.26 14.31
N THR A 165 2.74 7.45 15.62
CA THR A 165 1.61 7.24 16.51
C THR A 165 0.64 8.40 16.33
N PHE A 166 -0.11 8.37 15.24
CA PHE A 166 -1.26 9.24 15.07
C PHE A 166 -2.42 8.65 15.88
N SER A 167 -2.75 9.31 16.99
CA SER A 167 -4.00 9.03 17.68
C SER A 167 -5.17 9.47 16.81
N MET A 168 -6.27 8.73 16.83
CA MET A 168 -7.51 9.14 16.14
C MET A 168 -7.95 10.55 16.57
N SER A 169 -7.67 10.93 17.83
CA SER A 169 -7.97 12.26 18.35
C SER A 169 -7.20 13.40 17.64
N SER A 170 -6.02 13.16 17.08
CA SER A 170 -5.22 14.21 16.42
C SER A 170 -5.75 14.61 15.05
N VAL A 171 -6.63 13.80 14.46
CA VAL A 171 -7.29 14.08 13.18
C VAL A 171 -8.80 14.28 13.32
N TRP A 172 -9.29 14.32 14.57
CA TRP A 172 -10.71 14.52 14.86
C TRP A 172 -11.08 15.99 14.70
N TYR A 173 -12.24 16.23 14.09
CA TYR A 173 -12.90 17.53 14.06
C TYR A 173 -14.41 17.34 14.01
N ASP A 174 -15.15 18.32 14.51
CA ASP A 174 -16.62 18.28 14.47
C ASP A 174 -17.10 18.64 13.06
N LEU A 175 -17.67 17.67 12.35
CA LEU A 175 -18.31 17.85 11.05
C LEU A 175 -19.84 17.79 11.22
N PRO A 176 -20.56 18.92 11.11
CA PRO A 176 -22.01 18.91 11.18
C PRO A 176 -22.62 18.13 10.01
N ASP A 177 -23.64 17.29 10.30
CA ASP A 177 -24.32 16.45 9.30
C ASP A 177 -24.88 17.27 8.11
N ASP A 178 -25.31 18.52 8.34
CA ASP A 178 -25.81 19.42 7.29
C ASP A 178 -24.73 19.93 6.34
N LYS A 179 -23.45 19.70 6.66
CA LYS A 179 -22.30 20.00 5.79
C LYS A 179 -21.88 18.83 4.92
N ILE A 180 -22.41 17.63 5.14
CA ILE A 180 -22.18 16.47 4.28
C ILE A 180 -23.11 16.56 3.07
N ALA A 181 -22.53 16.80 1.89
CA ALA A 181 -23.28 16.89 0.65
C ALA A 181 -23.90 15.52 0.30
N LYS A 182 -25.24 15.44 0.32
CA LYS A 182 -25.98 14.21 -0.03
C LYS A 182 -26.06 13.98 -1.54
N PHE A 183 -26.03 15.06 -2.31
CA PHE A 183 -26.07 15.08 -3.76
C PHE A 183 -24.95 15.99 -4.26
N PRO A 184 -24.29 15.63 -5.37
CA PRO A 184 -23.28 16.49 -5.98
C PRO A 184 -23.91 17.77 -6.53
N SER A 185 -23.12 18.85 -6.55
CA SER A 185 -23.43 20.03 -7.36
C SER A 185 -23.13 19.75 -8.84
N PRO A 186 -23.61 20.57 -9.79
CA PRO A 186 -23.09 20.54 -11.14
C PRO A 186 -21.55 20.58 -11.14
N ARG A 187 -20.95 19.77 -12.00
CA ARG A 187 -19.48 19.66 -12.11
C ARG A 187 -18.89 21.00 -12.52
N GLY A 188 -17.71 21.32 -12.01
CA GLY A 188 -17.07 22.62 -12.23
C GLY A 188 -17.60 23.76 -11.35
N GLU A 189 -18.78 23.64 -10.73
CA GLU A 189 -19.38 24.73 -9.93
C GLU A 189 -19.06 24.64 -8.42
N SER A 190 -18.49 23.51 -7.98
CA SER A 190 -18.14 23.30 -6.57
C SER A 190 -17.13 24.33 -6.06
N LYS A 191 -17.11 24.56 -4.75
CA LYS A 191 -16.07 25.36 -4.10
C LYS A 191 -14.72 24.64 -4.19
N LEU A 192 -13.65 25.42 -4.22
CA LEU A 192 -12.26 24.97 -4.20
C LEU A 192 -11.53 25.77 -3.12
N LEU A 193 -10.94 25.08 -2.14
CA LEU A 193 -10.07 25.72 -1.16
C LEU A 193 -8.62 25.55 -1.60
N LEU A 194 -7.96 26.66 -1.92
CA LEU A 194 -6.53 26.68 -2.23
C LEU A 194 -5.74 26.94 -0.94
N ILE A 195 -4.73 26.11 -0.69
CA ILE A 195 -3.86 26.17 0.47
C ILE A 195 -2.42 26.25 -0.04
N ASP A 196 -1.62 27.17 0.51
CA ASP A 196 -0.19 27.23 0.19
C ASP A 196 0.61 26.07 0.80
N ASP A 197 1.83 25.84 0.30
CA ASP A 197 2.70 24.73 0.75
C ASP A 197 3.03 24.76 2.25
N ASN A 198 2.85 25.92 2.91
CA ASN A 198 3.13 26.10 4.33
C ASN A 198 1.86 26.03 5.21
N GLY A 199 0.68 25.83 4.60
CA GLY A 199 -0.61 25.86 5.28
C GLY A 199 -1.00 27.22 5.87
N LYS A 200 -0.37 28.32 5.44
CA LYS A 200 -0.53 29.65 6.05
C LYS A 200 -1.56 30.52 5.35
N SER A 201 -1.68 30.39 4.03
CA SER A 201 -2.66 31.10 3.22
C SER A 201 -3.78 30.15 2.79
N LEU A 202 -5.02 30.58 3.04
CA LEU A 202 -6.25 29.90 2.63
C LEU A 202 -7.03 30.83 1.70
N GLN A 203 -7.43 30.33 0.54
CA GLN A 203 -8.22 31.09 -0.42
C GLN A 203 -9.42 30.28 -0.91
N ASP A 204 -10.61 30.84 -0.74
CA ASP A 204 -11.84 30.30 -1.32
C ASP A 204 -11.95 30.67 -2.80
N LEU A 205 -12.06 29.65 -3.64
CA LEU A 205 -12.22 29.73 -5.08
C LEU A 205 -13.43 28.89 -5.53
N HIS A 206 -13.72 28.94 -6.83
CA HIS A 206 -14.60 27.98 -7.49
C HIS A 206 -13.77 27.02 -8.34
N PHE A 207 -14.23 25.77 -8.45
CA PHE A 207 -13.50 24.73 -9.17
C PHE A 207 -13.33 25.05 -10.66
N GLY A 208 -14.24 25.80 -11.28
CA GLY A 208 -14.08 26.31 -12.64
C GLY A 208 -12.80 27.14 -12.86
N SER A 209 -12.24 27.72 -11.79
CA SER A 209 -10.97 28.46 -11.83
C SER A 209 -9.74 27.55 -11.72
N ILE A 210 -9.87 26.23 -11.54
CA ILE A 210 -8.72 25.32 -11.37
C ILE A 210 -7.71 25.41 -12.53
N VAL A 211 -8.19 25.74 -13.73
CA VAL A 211 -7.35 25.92 -14.92
C VAL A 211 -6.37 27.07 -14.75
N SER A 212 -6.69 28.14 -14.03
CA SER A 212 -5.73 29.23 -13.76
C SER A 212 -4.66 28.80 -12.77
N GLU A 213 -5.05 28.04 -11.75
CA GLU A 213 -4.19 27.64 -10.63
C GLU A 213 -3.17 26.56 -10.99
N ILE A 214 -3.49 25.66 -11.93
CA ILE A 214 -2.54 24.62 -12.37
C ILE A 214 -1.45 25.23 -13.27
N PRO A 215 -0.14 25.07 -12.97
CA PRO A 215 0.94 25.61 -13.81
C PRO A 215 0.90 25.13 -15.27
N ARG A 216 1.36 25.97 -16.21
CA ARG A 216 1.22 25.75 -17.66
C ARG A 216 1.91 24.47 -18.17
N ASP A 217 2.96 24.05 -17.50
CA ASP A 217 3.84 22.93 -17.79
C ASP A 217 3.71 21.79 -16.78
N ALA A 218 2.67 21.84 -15.94
CA ALA A 218 2.38 20.80 -14.96
C ALA A 218 2.07 19.45 -15.64
N HIS A 219 2.29 18.38 -14.89
CA HIS A 219 1.91 17.03 -15.23
C HIS A 219 0.87 16.54 -14.24
N LEU A 220 -0.37 16.43 -14.69
CA LEU A 220 -1.49 15.94 -13.91
C LEU A 220 -1.56 14.40 -13.99
N ILE A 221 -1.68 13.76 -12.84
CA ILE A 221 -1.90 12.32 -12.70
C ILE A 221 -3.33 12.10 -12.24
N VAL A 222 -4.10 11.33 -13.00
CA VAL A 222 -5.52 11.04 -12.73
C VAL A 222 -5.78 9.54 -12.64
N ASN A 223 -6.73 9.14 -11.80
CA ASN A 223 -7.20 7.75 -11.73
C ASN A 223 -8.36 7.51 -12.71
N ASP A 224 -8.15 6.70 -13.75
CA ASP A 224 -9.14 6.43 -14.80
C ASP A 224 -10.05 5.23 -14.50
N SER A 225 -10.04 4.73 -13.26
CA SER A 225 -10.90 3.63 -12.85
C SER A 225 -12.38 3.97 -13.00
N ARG A 226 -13.15 3.01 -13.50
CA ARG A 226 -14.58 3.11 -13.76
C ARG A 226 -15.35 2.23 -12.78
N VAL A 227 -16.35 2.83 -12.16
CA VAL A 227 -17.27 2.17 -11.23
C VAL A 227 -18.15 1.21 -12.03
N PHE A 228 -18.36 0.01 -11.50
CA PHE A 228 -19.38 -0.91 -11.99
C PHE A 228 -20.48 -1.08 -10.93
N ASP A 229 -21.65 -1.55 -11.36
CA ASP A 229 -22.82 -1.75 -10.50
C ASP A 229 -22.62 -2.96 -9.55
N ALA A 230 -21.76 -2.74 -8.55
CA ALA A 230 -21.25 -3.75 -7.63
C ALA A 230 -22.22 -4.09 -6.49
N ARG A 231 -23.34 -3.36 -6.36
CA ARG A 231 -24.31 -3.53 -5.28
C ARG A 231 -25.45 -4.42 -5.73
N LEU A 232 -25.61 -5.57 -5.08
CA LEU A 232 -26.64 -6.56 -5.37
C LEU A 232 -27.58 -6.72 -4.18
N TRP A 233 -28.79 -7.22 -4.45
CA TRP A 233 -29.79 -7.53 -3.44
C TRP A 233 -30.23 -8.99 -3.55
N GLY A 234 -30.14 -9.73 -2.45
CA GLY A 234 -30.47 -11.16 -2.41
C GLY A 234 -31.38 -11.55 -1.26
N SER A 235 -32.35 -12.42 -1.52
CA SER A 235 -33.22 -12.97 -0.47
C SER A 235 -32.61 -14.27 0.08
N PRO A 236 -32.54 -14.47 1.40
CA PRO A 236 -32.05 -15.73 1.97
C PRO A 236 -32.88 -16.93 1.51
N VAL A 237 -32.23 -17.95 0.95
CA VAL A 237 -32.89 -19.20 0.56
C VAL A 237 -33.19 -20.01 1.82
N ARG A 238 -34.47 -20.22 2.11
CA ARG A 238 -34.90 -21.05 3.24
C ARG A 238 -34.73 -22.53 2.89
N ASN A 239 -33.94 -23.24 3.70
CA ASN A 239 -33.62 -24.67 3.57
C ASN A 239 -33.02 -25.07 2.21
N PRO A 240 -31.69 -25.03 2.03
CA PRO A 240 -31.09 -25.82 0.97
C PRO A 240 -31.44 -27.29 1.25
N ALA A 241 -31.97 -28.01 0.25
CA ALA A 241 -32.28 -29.42 0.39
C ALA A 241 -31.00 -30.18 0.84
N GLY A 242 -30.92 -30.54 2.12
CA GLY A 242 -29.78 -31.26 2.71
C GLY A 242 -29.18 -30.71 4.01
N ALA A 243 -29.62 -29.56 4.56
CA ALA A 243 -29.09 -29.06 5.83
C ALA A 243 -29.68 -29.83 7.04
N SER A 244 -28.87 -30.72 7.63
CA SER A 244 -29.17 -31.42 8.87
C SER A 244 -28.73 -30.61 10.09
N GLU A 245 -29.38 -29.47 10.35
CA GLU A 245 -29.59 -28.87 11.68
C GLU A 245 -30.22 -27.47 11.52
N PRO A 246 -31.22 -27.11 12.33
CA PRO A 246 -31.79 -25.76 12.30
C PRO A 246 -30.80 -24.75 12.87
N SER A 247 -30.37 -23.76 12.09
CA SER A 247 -29.53 -22.67 12.58
C SER A 247 -30.27 -21.91 13.68
N THR A 248 -29.61 -21.66 14.81
CA THR A 248 -30.18 -21.07 16.03
C THR A 248 -30.29 -19.53 16.01
N LYS A 249 -30.00 -18.86 14.89
CA LYS A 249 -30.10 -17.40 14.76
C LYS A 249 -31.26 -17.00 13.86
N GLU A 250 -32.00 -15.95 14.27
CA GLU A 250 -33.01 -15.30 13.43
C GLU A 250 -32.35 -14.83 12.12
N ARG A 251 -32.72 -15.47 11.01
CA ARG A 251 -32.23 -15.13 9.68
C ARG A 251 -33.03 -13.95 9.12
N PRO A 252 -32.42 -13.05 8.32
CA PRO A 252 -33.09 -11.86 7.82
C PRO A 252 -34.37 -12.20 7.06
N SER A 253 -35.47 -11.49 7.34
CA SER A 253 -36.72 -11.57 6.59
C SER A 253 -36.74 -10.68 5.35
N GLU A 254 -35.73 -9.81 5.20
CA GLU A 254 -35.64 -8.76 4.19
C GLU A 254 -34.52 -9.07 3.16
N PRO A 255 -34.59 -8.48 1.95
CA PRO A 255 -33.50 -8.58 0.98
C PRO A 255 -32.19 -8.08 1.60
N THR A 256 -31.18 -8.93 1.55
CA THR A 256 -29.84 -8.66 2.06
C THR A 256 -29.02 -7.95 1.00
N GLU A 257 -28.37 -6.85 1.39
CA GLU A 257 -27.42 -6.14 0.55
C GLU A 257 -26.09 -6.92 0.44
N VAL A 258 -25.60 -7.06 -0.78
CA VAL A 258 -24.33 -7.69 -1.12
C VAL A 258 -23.51 -6.71 -1.97
N MET A 259 -22.43 -6.20 -1.41
CA MET A 259 -21.51 -5.28 -2.08
C MET A 259 -20.27 -6.06 -2.56
N LEU A 260 -20.09 -6.19 -3.87
CA LEU A 260 -18.93 -6.86 -4.46
C LEU A 260 -17.65 -6.05 -4.21
N LEU A 261 -16.54 -6.75 -3.98
CA LEU A 261 -15.22 -6.15 -3.76
C LEU A 261 -14.28 -6.42 -4.93
N ASN A 262 -13.97 -7.68 -5.18
CA ASN A 262 -13.06 -8.13 -6.23
C ASN A 262 -13.20 -9.64 -6.48
N GLU A 263 -12.84 -10.10 -7.67
CA GLU A 263 -12.77 -11.54 -7.95
C GLU A 263 -11.63 -12.19 -7.14
N GLU A 264 -11.90 -13.37 -6.58
CA GLU A 264 -10.93 -14.16 -5.87
C GLU A 264 -10.08 -14.98 -6.85
N GLY A 265 -8.80 -14.62 -7.02
CA GLY A 265 -7.86 -15.31 -7.92
C GLY A 265 -7.55 -14.58 -9.25
N ALA A 266 -8.01 -13.34 -9.43
CA ALA A 266 -7.77 -12.56 -10.63
C ALA A 266 -6.27 -12.34 -10.93
N VAL A 267 -5.87 -12.68 -12.17
CA VAL A 267 -4.49 -12.56 -12.69
C VAL A 267 -4.06 -11.09 -12.80
N LEU A 268 -2.77 -10.80 -12.59
CA LEU A 268 -2.10 -9.48 -12.64
C LEU A 268 -2.08 -8.82 -14.05
N SER A 269 -3.14 -8.88 -14.84
CA SER A 269 -3.16 -8.40 -16.24
C SER A 269 -3.63 -6.95 -16.44
N GLY A 270 -3.82 -6.14 -15.38
CA GLY A 270 -4.23 -4.72 -15.49
C GLY A 270 -5.67 -4.46 -15.99
N VAL A 271 -6.21 -5.34 -16.83
CA VAL A 271 -7.65 -5.51 -17.09
C VAL A 271 -8.11 -6.64 -16.18
N ASP A 272 -9.21 -6.45 -15.45
CA ASP A 272 -9.86 -7.55 -14.74
C ASP A 272 -10.72 -8.35 -15.74
N PRO A 273 -10.25 -9.49 -16.26
CA PRO A 273 -11.01 -10.28 -17.22
C PRO A 273 -12.27 -10.89 -16.58
N SER A 274 -12.38 -10.84 -15.25
CA SER A 274 -13.48 -11.42 -14.47
C SER A 274 -14.85 -10.92 -14.91
N LEU A 275 -14.94 -9.67 -15.35
CA LEU A 275 -16.20 -9.08 -15.80
C LEU A 275 -16.66 -9.69 -17.13
N ASP A 276 -15.72 -10.02 -18.03
CA ASP A 276 -16.04 -10.48 -19.38
C ASP A 276 -16.03 -12.02 -19.50
N THR A 277 -15.78 -12.73 -18.40
CA THR A 277 -15.89 -14.20 -18.30
C THR A 277 -17.26 -14.64 -17.82
N CYS A 278 -17.51 -15.95 -17.94
CA CYS A 278 -18.74 -16.60 -17.50
C CYS A 278 -19.00 -16.35 -16.01
N ALA A 279 -20.21 -15.87 -15.68
CA ALA A 279 -20.61 -15.62 -14.30
C ALA A 279 -20.76 -16.92 -13.46
N HIS A 280 -21.11 -18.03 -14.12
CA HIS A 280 -21.35 -19.29 -13.45
C HIS A 280 -20.05 -19.85 -12.84
N SER A 281 -20.11 -20.27 -11.58
CA SER A 281 -18.99 -20.77 -10.76
C SER A 281 -17.90 -19.74 -10.43
N GLN A 282 -18.07 -18.47 -10.80
CA GLN A 282 -17.13 -17.43 -10.43
C GLN A 282 -17.20 -17.11 -8.94
N LYS A 283 -16.04 -16.81 -8.33
CA LYS A 283 -15.90 -16.46 -6.92
C LYS A 283 -15.54 -15.00 -6.76
N TRP A 284 -16.27 -14.32 -5.88
CA TRP A 284 -16.07 -12.93 -5.57
C TRP A 284 -15.98 -12.73 -4.08
N ARG A 285 -15.08 -11.85 -3.66
CA ARG A 285 -15.10 -11.30 -2.31
C ARG A 285 -16.19 -10.24 -2.25
N ALA A 286 -16.97 -10.23 -1.17
CA ALA A 286 -18.11 -9.34 -0.99
C ALA A 286 -18.30 -8.95 0.48
N MET A 287 -18.94 -7.81 0.70
CA MET A 287 -19.48 -7.37 1.98
C MET A 287 -20.98 -7.64 2.00
N ILE A 288 -21.46 -8.42 2.97
CA ILE A 288 -22.86 -8.82 3.11
C ILE A 288 -23.42 -8.16 4.37
N ARG A 289 -24.47 -7.34 4.24
CA ARG A 289 -25.14 -6.71 5.41
C ARG A 289 -26.13 -7.65 6.09
N ALA A 290 -25.64 -8.79 6.52
CA ALA A 290 -26.38 -9.72 7.34
C ALA A 290 -25.41 -10.69 8.05
N PRO A 291 -25.82 -11.27 9.19
CA PRO A 291 -25.16 -12.46 9.70
C PRO A 291 -25.34 -13.62 8.71
N VAL A 292 -24.23 -14.15 8.20
CA VAL A 292 -24.20 -15.30 7.29
C VAL A 292 -23.16 -16.34 7.71
N GLU A 293 -23.40 -17.59 7.34
CA GLU A 293 -22.53 -18.74 7.58
C GLU A 293 -22.09 -19.38 6.25
N ILE A 294 -21.00 -20.15 6.29
CA ILE A 294 -20.55 -20.92 5.11
C ILE A 294 -21.67 -21.88 4.69
N GLY A 295 -22.02 -21.85 3.41
CA GLY A 295 -23.11 -22.64 2.83
C GLY A 295 -24.46 -21.92 2.76
N ASP A 296 -24.62 -20.75 3.41
CA ASP A 296 -25.80 -19.93 3.22
C ASP A 296 -25.91 -19.47 1.76
N GLN A 297 -27.14 -19.39 1.27
CA GLN A 297 -27.45 -19.03 -0.11
C GLN A 297 -28.35 -17.81 -0.14
N LEU A 298 -28.02 -16.87 -1.03
CA LEU A 298 -28.82 -15.71 -1.36
C LEU A 298 -29.33 -15.87 -2.79
N GLU A 299 -30.65 -15.84 -2.96
CA GLU A 299 -31.30 -15.81 -4.26
C GLU A 299 -31.36 -14.37 -4.77
N LEU A 300 -30.65 -14.12 -5.87
CA LEU A 300 -30.66 -12.87 -6.60
C LEU A 300 -31.75 -12.93 -7.69
N ARG A 301 -31.93 -11.82 -8.41
CA ARG A 301 -32.92 -11.77 -9.50
C ARG A 301 -32.50 -12.71 -10.64
N GLY A 302 -33.47 -13.12 -11.48
CA GLY A 302 -33.18 -13.85 -12.71
C GLY A 302 -32.59 -15.26 -12.53
N GLY A 303 -32.89 -15.95 -11.42
CA GLY A 303 -32.43 -17.34 -11.20
C GLY A 303 -30.94 -17.47 -10.89
N VAL A 304 -30.31 -16.40 -10.39
CA VAL A 304 -28.92 -16.40 -9.95
C VAL A 304 -28.87 -16.63 -8.44
N ARG A 305 -28.01 -17.54 -7.98
CA ARG A 305 -27.73 -17.77 -6.56
C ARG A 305 -26.30 -17.38 -6.21
N ALA A 306 -26.13 -16.69 -5.10
CA ALA A 306 -24.83 -16.45 -4.47
C ALA A 306 -24.71 -17.34 -3.23
N THR A 307 -23.73 -18.26 -3.21
CA THR A 307 -23.47 -19.14 -2.07
C THR A 307 -22.25 -18.64 -1.31
N VAL A 308 -22.35 -18.48 0.00
CA VAL A 308 -21.22 -18.15 0.87
C VAL A 308 -20.28 -19.35 0.96
N VAL A 309 -19.02 -19.19 0.58
CA VAL A 309 -18.02 -20.26 0.54
C VAL A 309 -16.85 -20.07 1.51
N GLU A 310 -16.59 -18.83 1.95
CA GLU A 310 -15.54 -18.50 2.92
C GLU A 310 -15.91 -17.23 3.69
N LEU A 311 -15.43 -17.09 4.94
CA LEU A 311 -15.64 -15.92 5.80
C LEU A 311 -14.29 -15.29 6.19
N PHE A 312 -14.19 -13.96 6.13
CA PHE A 312 -12.96 -13.22 6.40
C PHE A 312 -13.03 -12.40 7.69
N SER A 313 -14.03 -11.52 7.80
CA SER A 313 -14.18 -10.61 8.95
C SER A 313 -15.64 -10.23 9.16
N ALA A 314 -15.98 -9.74 10.36
CA ALA A 314 -17.29 -9.17 10.65
C ALA A 314 -17.11 -7.74 11.17
N TRP A 315 -18.10 -6.89 10.91
CA TRP A 315 -18.16 -5.53 11.44
C TRP A 315 -19.59 -5.21 11.89
N GLU A 316 -19.72 -4.18 12.72
CA GLU A 316 -21.00 -3.66 13.16
C GLU A 316 -21.04 -2.17 12.83
N GLU A 317 -22.12 -1.72 12.23
CA GLU A 317 -22.33 -0.32 11.86
C GLU A 317 -23.51 0.25 12.65
N GLU A 318 -23.30 1.40 13.29
CA GLU A 318 -24.27 2.02 14.17
C GLU A 318 -25.55 2.38 13.39
N GLY A 319 -26.67 1.74 13.74
CA GLY A 319 -27.95 1.92 13.06
C GLY A 319 -28.19 1.00 11.84
N GLU A 320 -27.19 0.22 11.41
CA GLU A 320 -27.32 -0.69 10.25
C GLU A 320 -27.02 -2.17 10.57
N GLY A 321 -26.54 -2.46 11.78
CA GLY A 321 -26.38 -3.83 12.28
C GLY A 321 -25.08 -4.52 11.87
N LEU A 322 -25.06 -5.85 11.96
CA LEU A 322 -23.89 -6.68 11.69
C LEU A 322 -23.72 -6.94 10.18
N GLY A 323 -22.51 -6.70 9.66
CA GLY A 323 -22.08 -7.10 8.33
C GLY A 323 -20.92 -8.10 8.37
N VAL A 324 -20.80 -8.90 7.31
CA VAL A 324 -19.77 -9.95 7.17
C VAL A 324 -19.08 -9.85 5.82
N GLU A 325 -17.76 -9.96 5.85
CA GLU A 325 -16.91 -10.01 4.67
C GLU A 325 -16.68 -11.47 4.33
N ALA A 326 -17.07 -11.87 3.12
CA ALA A 326 -17.11 -13.26 2.73
C ALA A 326 -16.71 -13.45 1.27
N ALA A 327 -16.30 -14.66 0.89
CA ALA A 327 -16.26 -15.08 -0.50
C ALA A 327 -17.61 -15.70 -0.86
N ILE A 328 -18.19 -15.26 -1.98
CA ILE A 328 -19.42 -15.79 -2.56
C ILE A 328 -19.15 -16.43 -3.91
N ARG A 329 -19.83 -17.54 -4.20
CA ARG A 329 -19.82 -18.20 -5.50
C ARG A 329 -21.14 -18.01 -6.21
N PHE A 330 -21.10 -17.51 -7.43
CA PHE A 330 -22.27 -17.34 -8.27
C PHE A 330 -22.65 -18.63 -8.99
N THR A 331 -23.93 -18.97 -8.97
CA THR A 331 -24.51 -20.12 -9.68
C THR A 331 -25.73 -19.63 -10.46
N VAL A 332 -25.67 -19.74 -11.78
CA VAL A 332 -26.77 -19.40 -12.68
C VAL A 332 -27.60 -20.66 -12.96
N GLU A 333 -28.91 -20.59 -12.77
CA GLU A 333 -29.87 -21.62 -13.21
C GLU A 333 -30.14 -21.49 -14.71
N GLY A 334 -30.28 -22.63 -15.40
CA GLY A 334 -30.49 -22.68 -16.86
C GLY A 334 -29.79 -23.87 -17.51
N ASP A 335 -29.94 -24.01 -18.83
CA ASP A 335 -29.20 -25.01 -19.61
C ASP A 335 -27.70 -24.67 -19.66
N GLU A 336 -26.83 -25.66 -19.90
CA GLU A 336 -25.37 -25.48 -19.98
C GLU A 336 -24.94 -24.47 -21.05
N ALA A 337 -25.76 -24.30 -22.10
CA ALA A 337 -25.56 -23.26 -23.12
C ALA A 337 -25.87 -21.85 -22.60
N GLU A 338 -26.91 -21.69 -21.77
CA GLU A 338 -27.30 -20.41 -21.15
C GLU A 338 -26.28 -20.00 -20.08
N LYS A 339 -25.80 -20.97 -19.28
CA LYS A 339 -24.77 -20.71 -18.26
C LYS A 339 -23.48 -20.15 -18.86
N LYS A 340 -23.05 -20.65 -20.02
CA LYS A 340 -21.80 -20.23 -20.68
C LYS A 340 -21.88 -18.89 -21.38
N THR A 341 -23.09 -18.39 -21.66
CA THR A 341 -23.29 -17.15 -22.42
C THR A 341 -23.48 -15.93 -21.52
N LEU A 342 -23.94 -16.11 -20.28
CA LEU A 342 -24.06 -15.01 -19.32
C LEU A 342 -22.69 -14.64 -18.75
N THR A 343 -22.15 -13.50 -19.19
CA THR A 343 -20.94 -12.91 -18.60
C THR A 343 -21.26 -12.26 -17.25
N PHE A 344 -20.25 -12.14 -16.39
CA PHE A 344 -20.42 -11.49 -15.10
C PHE A 344 -20.84 -10.03 -15.25
N ARG A 345 -20.28 -9.31 -16.23
CA ARG A 345 -20.67 -7.95 -16.62
C ARG A 345 -22.17 -7.87 -16.88
N SER A 346 -22.70 -8.74 -17.73
CA SER A 346 -24.13 -8.71 -18.04
C SER A 346 -25.01 -9.02 -16.83
N LEU A 347 -24.53 -9.86 -15.91
CA LEU A 347 -25.22 -10.13 -14.65
C LEU A 347 -25.29 -8.88 -13.76
N ILE A 348 -24.16 -8.20 -13.54
CA ILE A 348 -24.12 -6.99 -12.72
C ILE A 348 -24.84 -5.80 -13.39
N GLU A 349 -24.78 -5.65 -14.71
CA GLU A 349 -25.51 -4.59 -15.42
C GLU A 349 -27.04 -4.77 -15.36
N GLN A 350 -27.51 -6.03 -15.26
CA GLN A 350 -28.94 -6.33 -15.16
C GLN A 350 -29.50 -6.24 -13.74
N GLN A 351 -28.66 -6.50 -12.73
CA GLN A 351 -29.12 -6.71 -11.34
C GLN A 351 -28.51 -5.75 -10.34
N GLY A 352 -27.40 -5.12 -10.69
CA GLY A 352 -26.61 -4.25 -9.83
C GLY A 352 -27.18 -2.85 -9.73
N GLU A 353 -26.81 -2.19 -8.65
CA GLU A 353 -26.97 -0.76 -8.44
C GLU A 353 -25.61 -0.10 -8.28
N THR A 354 -25.53 1.19 -8.59
CA THR A 354 -24.32 1.97 -8.38
C THR A 354 -24.00 2.05 -6.89
N PRO A 355 -22.81 1.60 -6.46
CA PRO A 355 -22.43 1.52 -5.06
C PRO A 355 -22.04 2.89 -4.48
N ILE A 356 -23.03 3.65 -3.98
CA ILE A 356 -22.79 4.94 -3.33
C ILE A 356 -22.31 4.76 -1.88
N PRO A 357 -21.52 5.72 -1.33
CA PRO A 357 -21.02 5.62 0.03
C PRO A 357 -22.15 5.53 1.07
N PRO A 358 -22.03 4.63 2.08
CA PRO A 358 -23.11 4.36 3.03
C PRO A 358 -23.45 5.56 3.92
N TYR A 359 -22.46 6.40 4.24
CA TYR A 359 -22.68 7.60 5.05
C TYR A 359 -23.63 8.63 4.41
N LEU A 360 -23.97 8.51 3.11
CA LEU A 360 -24.96 9.37 2.47
C LEU A 360 -26.39 9.09 2.95
N ARG A 361 -26.64 7.91 3.54
CA ARG A 361 -27.94 7.49 4.11
C ARG A 361 -29.13 7.73 3.17
N ARG A 362 -28.96 7.36 1.90
CA ARG A 362 -29.99 7.40 0.86
C ARG A 362 -29.81 6.24 -0.12
N PRO A 363 -30.86 5.82 -0.85
CA PRO A 363 -30.70 4.89 -1.96
C PRO A 363 -29.98 5.56 -3.15
N ALA A 364 -29.36 4.72 -3.98
CA ALA A 364 -28.86 5.14 -5.29
C ALA A 364 -30.04 5.52 -6.20
N SER A 365 -29.82 6.56 -7.01
CA SER A 365 -30.73 7.03 -8.05
C SER A 365 -30.14 6.74 -9.43
N SER A 366 -30.96 6.80 -10.48
CA SER A 366 -30.47 6.63 -11.85
C SER A 366 -29.42 7.68 -12.25
N GLN A 367 -29.46 8.87 -11.64
CA GLN A 367 -28.48 9.92 -11.90
C GLN A 367 -27.10 9.58 -11.31
N ASP A 368 -27.03 8.77 -10.24
CA ASP A 368 -25.76 8.38 -9.63
C ASP A 368 -24.88 7.54 -10.57
N THR A 369 -25.49 6.80 -11.50
CA THR A 369 -24.74 6.04 -12.51
C THR A 369 -23.89 6.95 -13.42
N GLU A 370 -24.35 8.18 -13.67
CA GLU A 370 -23.60 9.18 -14.44
C GLU A 370 -22.72 10.06 -13.54
N ASP A 371 -23.28 10.51 -12.40
CA ASP A 371 -22.62 11.48 -11.52
C ASP A 371 -21.49 10.86 -10.69
N TYR A 372 -21.61 9.58 -10.33
CA TYR A 372 -20.60 8.84 -9.57
C TYR A 372 -19.50 8.24 -10.47
N GLN A 373 -19.13 8.99 -11.51
CA GLN A 373 -18.06 8.62 -12.44
C GLN A 373 -17.24 9.84 -12.84
N THR A 374 -15.92 9.72 -13.01
CA THR A 374 -15.12 10.81 -13.59
C THR A 374 -15.32 10.91 -15.10
N VAL A 375 -15.16 12.11 -15.66
CA VAL A 375 -15.31 12.36 -17.11
C VAL A 375 -14.23 11.68 -17.97
N TYR A 376 -13.16 11.19 -17.34
CA TYR A 376 -12.03 10.52 -17.98
C TYR A 376 -11.95 9.02 -17.62
N ALA A 377 -13.02 8.45 -17.10
CA ALA A 377 -13.08 7.04 -16.72
C ALA A 377 -13.06 6.11 -17.92
N GLY A 378 -12.12 5.17 -17.92
CA GLY A 378 -11.94 4.20 -19.00
C GLY A 378 -11.99 2.76 -18.54
N THR A 379 -11.38 2.44 -17.40
CA THR A 379 -11.06 1.06 -17.03
C THR A 379 -12.02 0.54 -15.96
N ALA A 380 -12.97 -0.32 -16.36
CA ALA A 380 -13.93 -0.95 -15.45
C ALA A 380 -13.24 -1.84 -14.41
N GLY A 381 -13.76 -1.81 -13.18
CA GLY A 381 -13.30 -2.68 -12.09
C GLY A 381 -13.23 -2.00 -10.73
N SER A 382 -13.62 -0.72 -10.62
CA SER A 382 -13.71 -0.03 -9.33
C SER A 382 -15.09 -0.23 -8.71
N VAL A 383 -15.16 -0.29 -7.38
CA VAL A 383 -16.42 -0.23 -6.63
C VAL A 383 -16.68 1.19 -6.16
N ALA A 384 -15.64 1.98 -5.88
CA ALA A 384 -15.80 3.39 -5.55
C ALA A 384 -15.16 4.30 -6.61
N ALA A 385 -15.75 5.47 -6.82
CA ALA A 385 -15.24 6.46 -7.75
C ALA A 385 -14.05 7.24 -7.13
N PRO A 386 -13.04 7.65 -7.93
CA PRO A 386 -12.03 8.60 -7.47
C PRO A 386 -12.67 10.00 -7.32
N THR A 387 -13.13 10.29 -6.10
CA THR A 387 -14.05 11.41 -5.81
C THR A 387 -13.51 12.79 -6.12
N ALA A 388 -12.21 13.05 -5.91
CA ALA A 388 -11.58 14.31 -6.28
C ALA A 388 -11.62 14.60 -7.79
N GLY A 389 -11.73 13.54 -8.61
CA GLY A 389 -11.88 13.65 -10.05
C GLY A 389 -13.28 14.01 -10.53
N LEU A 390 -14.30 13.87 -9.67
CA LEU A 390 -15.70 14.08 -10.07
C LEU A 390 -16.00 15.55 -10.41
N HIS A 391 -15.20 16.48 -9.90
CA HIS A 391 -15.36 17.91 -10.12
C HIS A 391 -14.99 18.38 -11.54
N PHE A 392 -14.20 17.59 -12.27
CA PHE A 392 -13.77 17.92 -13.62
C PHE A 392 -14.91 17.79 -14.62
N THR A 393 -14.98 18.74 -15.56
CA THR A 393 -15.83 18.67 -16.75
C THR A 393 -14.97 18.40 -17.99
N PRO A 394 -15.55 17.93 -19.11
CA PRO A 394 -14.81 17.82 -20.37
C PRO A 394 -14.16 19.14 -20.79
N GLU A 395 -14.83 20.27 -20.57
CA GLU A 395 -14.34 21.61 -20.91
C GLU A 395 -13.11 22.00 -20.07
N ILE A 396 -13.11 21.65 -18.78
CA ILE A 396 -11.95 21.89 -17.89
C ILE A 396 -10.77 21.02 -18.33
N MET A 397 -11.01 19.74 -18.64
CA MET A 397 -9.97 18.82 -19.14
C MET A 397 -9.34 19.35 -20.44
N ASP A 398 -10.17 19.73 -21.41
CA ASP A 398 -9.74 20.32 -22.67
C ASP A 398 -8.95 21.62 -22.46
N ALA A 399 -9.37 22.46 -21.52
CA ALA A 399 -8.69 23.72 -21.23
C ALA A 399 -7.30 23.50 -20.62
N LEU A 400 -7.14 22.48 -19.77
CA LEU A 400 -5.84 22.10 -19.21
C LEU A 400 -4.89 21.58 -20.29
N GLU A 401 -5.36 20.69 -21.17
CA GLU A 401 -4.56 20.19 -22.28
C GLU A 401 -4.15 21.33 -23.23
N LYS A 402 -5.07 22.24 -23.58
CA LYS A 402 -4.78 23.44 -24.39
C LYS A 402 -3.80 24.40 -23.72
N LYS A 403 -3.80 24.47 -22.38
CA LYS A 403 -2.84 25.28 -21.61
C LYS A 403 -1.41 24.72 -21.75
N GLY A 404 -1.27 23.42 -21.99
CA GLY A 404 0.00 22.70 -22.07
C GLY A 404 0.22 21.71 -20.92
N VAL A 405 -0.80 21.52 -20.07
CA VAL A 405 -0.76 20.55 -18.98
C VAL A 405 -0.77 19.16 -19.57
N LYS A 406 0.21 18.34 -19.18
CA LYS A 406 0.26 16.94 -19.56
C LYS A 406 -0.64 16.12 -18.63
N ILE A 407 -1.45 15.20 -19.16
CA ILE A 407 -2.34 14.37 -18.35
C ILE A 407 -1.99 12.90 -18.55
N THR A 408 -1.63 12.22 -17.47
CA THR A 408 -1.36 10.78 -17.44
C THR A 408 -2.40 10.07 -16.61
N ARG A 409 -2.89 8.94 -17.13
CA ARG A 409 -3.89 8.09 -16.49
C ARG A 409 -3.22 6.90 -15.83
N PHE A 410 -3.52 6.69 -14.55
CA PHE A 410 -3.24 5.47 -13.81
C PHE A 410 -4.55 4.77 -13.51
N THR A 411 -4.53 3.44 -13.42
CA THR A 411 -5.71 2.68 -13.01
C THR A 411 -5.49 2.13 -11.61
N LEU A 412 -6.26 2.60 -10.62
CA LEU A 412 -6.37 1.96 -9.31
C LEU A 412 -7.83 1.64 -9.04
N HIS A 413 -8.11 0.35 -8.88
CA HIS A 413 -9.44 -0.16 -8.55
C HIS A 413 -9.67 -0.02 -7.05
N VAL A 414 -10.58 0.88 -6.68
CA VAL A 414 -10.93 1.14 -5.29
C VAL A 414 -12.01 0.15 -4.89
N SER A 415 -11.71 -0.69 -3.90
CA SER A 415 -12.66 -1.65 -3.36
C SER A 415 -13.62 -0.99 -2.36
N ALA A 416 -14.75 -1.63 -2.05
CA ALA A 416 -15.67 -1.12 -1.03
C ALA A 416 -15.07 -1.12 0.40
N GLY A 417 -13.89 -1.72 0.60
CA GLY A 417 -13.12 -1.56 1.83
C GLY A 417 -12.84 -0.10 2.18
N THR A 418 -12.87 0.82 1.20
CA THR A 418 -12.76 2.27 1.44
C THR A 418 -13.93 2.87 2.23
N PHE A 419 -15.05 2.16 2.33
CA PHE A 419 -16.21 2.61 3.10
C PHE A 419 -16.13 2.18 4.57
N ARG A 420 -15.13 1.37 4.95
CA ARG A 420 -15.00 0.89 6.32
C ARG A 420 -14.52 2.02 7.23
N PRO A 421 -15.18 2.23 8.38
CA PRO A 421 -14.68 3.17 9.38
C PRO A 421 -13.37 2.66 9.99
N VAL A 422 -12.51 3.61 10.36
CA VAL A 422 -11.30 3.31 11.12
C VAL A 422 -11.69 2.97 12.55
N ALA A 423 -11.55 1.69 12.92
CA ALA A 423 -11.97 1.18 14.23
C ALA A 423 -10.86 1.18 15.30
N SER A 424 -9.64 1.62 14.96
CA SER A 424 -8.49 1.59 15.89
C SER A 424 -8.24 2.97 16.50
N GLU A 425 -7.93 3.03 17.80
CA GLU A 425 -7.55 4.26 18.49
C GLU A 425 -6.24 4.85 17.95
N CYS A 426 -5.37 3.99 17.44
CA CYS A 426 -4.11 4.35 16.78
C CYS A 426 -4.22 4.06 15.28
N ILE A 427 -4.12 5.11 14.45
CA ILE A 427 -4.34 5.03 13.01
C ILE A 427 -3.34 4.07 12.36
N SER A 428 -2.09 4.06 12.82
CA SER A 428 -1.05 3.17 12.29
C SER A 428 -1.28 1.69 12.58
N GLN A 429 -2.17 1.37 13.52
CA GLN A 429 -2.56 0.00 13.85
C GLN A 429 -3.82 -0.45 13.10
N HIS A 430 -4.49 0.46 12.35
CA HIS A 430 -5.64 0.09 11.56
C HIS A 430 -5.20 -0.69 10.30
N PRO A 431 -5.61 -1.95 10.12
CA PRO A 431 -5.26 -2.72 8.94
C PRO A 431 -5.98 -2.17 7.71
N MET A 432 -5.23 -1.55 6.80
CA MET A 432 -5.77 -1.11 5.51
C MET A 432 -5.92 -2.31 4.56
N HIS A 433 -7.03 -2.32 3.81
CA HIS A 433 -7.24 -3.32 2.77
C HIS A 433 -6.25 -3.10 1.62
N LYS A 434 -5.87 -4.20 0.95
CA LYS A 434 -5.00 -4.12 -0.23
C LYS A 434 -5.82 -3.60 -1.41
N GLU A 435 -5.28 -2.61 -2.10
CA GLU A 435 -5.84 -2.10 -3.35
C GLU A 435 -4.95 -2.55 -4.51
N ARG A 436 -5.58 -2.77 -5.67
CA ARG A 436 -4.87 -3.15 -6.89
C ARG A 436 -4.76 -1.96 -7.81
N PHE A 437 -3.55 -1.67 -8.26
CA PHE A 437 -3.28 -0.69 -9.29
C PHE A 437 -2.52 -1.30 -10.45
N SER A 438 -2.64 -0.68 -11.61
CA SER A 438 -1.83 -0.96 -12.78
C SER A 438 -1.43 0.35 -13.44
N VAL A 439 -0.16 0.43 -13.82
CA VAL A 439 0.38 1.59 -14.51
C VAL A 439 1.21 1.08 -15.68
N HIS A 440 0.98 1.64 -16.86
CA HIS A 440 1.75 1.30 -18.03
C HIS A 440 3.19 1.83 -17.88
N ALA A 441 4.18 1.06 -18.32
CA ALA A 441 5.59 1.46 -18.19
C ALA A 441 5.90 2.80 -18.89
N SER A 442 5.17 3.16 -19.96
CA SER A 442 5.30 4.47 -20.59
C SER A 442 4.86 5.60 -19.66
N ALA A 443 3.73 5.43 -18.96
CA ALA A 443 3.18 6.42 -18.04
C ALA A 443 4.16 6.72 -16.88
N LEU A 444 4.79 5.68 -16.31
CA LEU A 444 5.84 5.85 -15.29
C LEU A 444 7.05 6.63 -15.82
N ARG A 445 7.53 6.30 -17.03
CA ARG A 445 8.65 7.02 -17.66
C ARG A 445 8.32 8.49 -17.88
N GLU A 446 7.11 8.78 -18.33
CA GLU A 446 6.64 10.13 -18.60
C GLU A 446 6.56 10.99 -17.33
N VAL A 447 6.09 10.40 -16.21
CA VAL A 447 6.08 11.07 -14.91
C VAL A 447 7.51 11.29 -14.41
N ALA A 448 8.36 10.25 -14.44
CA ALA A 448 9.76 10.36 -14.02
C ALA A 448 10.55 11.40 -14.83
N GLU A 449 10.33 11.48 -16.14
CA GLU A 449 10.92 12.50 -17.01
C GLU A 449 10.42 13.91 -16.64
N SER A 450 9.15 14.05 -16.30
CA SER A 450 8.58 15.34 -15.88
C SER A 450 9.21 15.82 -14.57
N MET A 451 9.36 14.92 -13.59
CA MET A 451 10.05 15.21 -12.33
C MET A 451 11.52 15.59 -12.58
N LYS A 452 12.22 14.85 -13.44
CA LYS A 452 13.61 15.14 -13.82
C LYS A 452 13.78 16.52 -14.47
N ASN A 453 12.78 16.94 -15.26
CA ASN A 453 12.75 18.23 -15.93
C ASN A 453 12.23 19.38 -15.05
N GLY A 454 12.00 19.14 -13.76
CA GLY A 454 11.51 20.15 -12.82
C GLY A 454 10.06 20.58 -13.05
N ARG A 455 9.28 19.80 -13.81
CA ARG A 455 7.86 20.08 -14.03
C ARG A 455 7.05 19.71 -12.78
N PRO A 456 6.13 20.56 -12.31
CA PRO A 456 5.24 20.21 -11.21
C PRO A 456 4.40 18.97 -11.53
N VAL A 457 4.44 17.95 -10.68
CA VAL A 457 3.58 16.76 -10.79
C VAL A 457 2.44 16.89 -9.78
N ILE A 458 1.20 16.84 -10.27
CA ILE A 458 -0.01 17.08 -9.46
C ILE A 458 -0.90 15.84 -9.53
N CYS A 459 -1.22 15.27 -8.38
CA CYS A 459 -2.13 14.11 -8.30
C CYS A 459 -3.56 14.57 -8.05
N VAL A 460 -4.51 14.07 -8.83
CA VAL A 460 -5.95 14.31 -8.62
C VAL A 460 -6.49 13.26 -7.64
N GLY A 461 -6.51 13.62 -6.37
CA GLY A 461 -7.03 12.78 -5.29
C GLY A 461 -5.98 11.88 -4.65
N THR A 462 -6.30 11.43 -3.43
CA THR A 462 -5.42 10.60 -2.60
C THR A 462 -5.10 9.26 -3.24
N THR A 463 -6.04 8.68 -4.00
CA THR A 463 -5.82 7.43 -4.73
C THR A 463 -4.70 7.54 -5.77
N SER A 464 -4.68 8.61 -6.56
CA SER A 464 -3.60 8.87 -7.51
C SER A 464 -2.27 9.15 -6.81
N ALA A 465 -2.31 9.89 -5.70
CA ALA A 465 -1.11 10.22 -4.91
C ALA A 465 -0.46 9.00 -4.23
N ARG A 466 -1.22 7.93 -3.92
CA ARG A 466 -0.66 6.69 -3.39
C ARG A 466 0.08 5.85 -4.43
N VAL A 467 -0.27 6.03 -5.72
CA VAL A 467 0.31 5.26 -6.84
C VAL A 467 1.52 5.97 -7.45
N ALA A 468 1.43 7.29 -7.59
CA ALA A 468 2.49 8.16 -8.12
C ALA A 468 3.68 8.24 -7.16
#